data_AF-A0A133PZC0-F1
#
_entry.id   AF-A0A133PZC0-F1
#
_cell.length_a   1.000
_cell.length_b   1.000
_cell.length_c   1.000
_cell.angle_alpha   90.00
_cell.angle_beta   90.00
_cell.angle_gamma   90.00
#
_symmetry.space_group_name_H-M   'P 1'
#
loop_
_entity.id
_entity.type
_entity.pdbx_description
1 polymer ?
#
loop_
_entity_poly.entity_id
_entity_poly.type
_entity_poly.pdbx_seq_one_letter_code
_entity_poly.pdbx_strand_id
1 'polypeptide(L)'
;MMRLDRSKTSERNECIIRCRITCNGASASFSTGLHTSPVDWQSKIGRIKVAANRANAVNHQLSSIDKRLHALYELALREENYITAEYLKEQFLHQGKPTPTLIELYQAVCESKEVLQGKTIGKATVRAFRDSRKSFIQFLKTSGNEDCLSAISFSFADCLAISLSISSEILLSVTCA
;
A
#
# COMPACT_ATOMS: atom_id res chain seq x y z
N MET A 1 7.09 -8.05 -13.63
CA MET A 1 7.50 -9.47 -13.84
C MET A 1 6.93 -10.33 -12.73
N MET A 2 6.31 -11.46 -13.08
CA MET A 2 5.78 -12.42 -12.09
C MET A 2 6.83 -13.47 -11.72
N ARG A 3 6.92 -13.83 -10.43
CA ARG A 3 7.84 -14.85 -9.90
C ARG A 3 7.18 -15.71 -8.83
N LEU A 4 7.60 -16.96 -8.72
CA LEU A 4 7.15 -17.86 -7.68
C LEU A 4 8.03 -17.71 -6.43
N ASP A 5 7.41 -17.49 -5.27
CA ASP A 5 8.10 -17.48 -3.98
C ASP A 5 8.14 -18.90 -3.40
N ARG A 6 9.29 -19.55 -3.56
CA ARG A 6 9.51 -20.94 -3.10
C ARG A 6 9.88 -21.03 -1.63
N SER A 7 10.06 -19.90 -0.93
CA SER A 7 10.39 -19.90 0.50
C SER A 7 9.17 -20.20 1.37
N LYS A 8 7.97 -19.98 0.84
CA LYS A 8 6.70 -20.18 1.53
C LYS A 8 5.83 -21.12 0.73
N THR A 9 5.60 -22.30 1.30
CA THR A 9 4.76 -23.33 0.71
C THR A 9 3.57 -23.59 1.62
N SER A 10 2.36 -23.62 1.05
CA SER A 10 1.13 -23.98 1.75
C SER A 10 1.11 -25.48 2.08
N GLU A 11 0.23 -25.90 3.00
CA GLU A 11 -0.08 -27.30 3.28
C GLU A 11 -0.41 -28.12 2.03
N ARG A 12 -0.92 -27.46 0.97
CA ARG A 12 -1.23 -28.06 -0.34
C ARG A 12 -0.04 -28.13 -1.31
N ASN A 13 1.18 -27.87 -0.84
CA ASN A 13 2.39 -27.79 -1.64
C ASN A 13 2.36 -26.72 -2.76
N GLU A 14 1.53 -25.68 -2.58
CA GLU A 14 1.45 -24.53 -3.49
C GLU A 14 2.33 -23.38 -2.99
N CYS A 15 2.93 -22.65 -3.92
CA CYS A 15 3.73 -21.47 -3.65
C CYS A 15 2.99 -20.20 -4.11
N ILE A 16 3.23 -19.10 -3.41
CA ILE A 16 2.63 -17.81 -3.74
C ILE A 16 3.35 -17.13 -4.91
N ILE A 17 2.59 -16.51 -5.79
CA ILE A 17 3.11 -15.74 -6.93
C ILE A 17 3.29 -14.29 -6.47
N ARG A 18 4.49 -13.75 -6.66
CA ARG A 18 4.85 -12.37 -6.39
C ARG A 18 5.01 -11.59 -7.68
N CYS A 19 4.54 -10.35 -7.69
CA CYS A 19 4.87 -9.39 -8.72
C CYS A 19 6.12 -8.62 -8.30
N ARG A 20 7.10 -8.53 -9.20
CA ARG A 20 8.28 -7.68 -9.08
C ARG A 20 8.22 -6.58 -10.14
N ILE A 21 8.33 -5.35 -9.67
CA ILE A 21 8.46 -4.14 -10.49
C ILE A 21 9.95 -3.77 -10.46
N THR A 22 10.51 -3.43 -11.62
CA THR A 22 11.88 -2.92 -11.72
C THR A 22 11.82 -1.61 -12.50
N CYS A 23 12.36 -0.54 -11.92
CA CYS A 23 12.41 0.80 -12.51
C CYS A 23 13.74 1.45 -12.12
N ASN A 24 14.45 2.05 -13.07
CA ASN A 24 15.72 2.75 -12.84
C ASN A 24 16.76 1.95 -12.02
N GLY A 25 16.87 0.64 -12.27
CA GLY A 25 17.79 -0.25 -11.56
C GLY A 25 17.34 -0.70 -10.16
N ALA A 26 16.35 -0.03 -9.56
CA ALA A 26 15.72 -0.44 -8.30
C ALA A 26 14.56 -1.42 -8.54
N SER A 27 14.20 -2.22 -7.53
CA SER A 27 13.09 -3.17 -7.64
C SER A 27 12.25 -3.23 -6.37
N ALA A 28 10.94 -3.25 -6.57
CA ALA A 28 9.94 -3.46 -5.53
C ALA A 28 9.20 -4.77 -5.79
N SER A 29 8.69 -5.43 -4.74
CA SER A 29 7.86 -6.63 -4.92
C SER A 29 6.69 -6.71 -3.94
N PHE A 30 5.60 -7.29 -4.39
CA PHE A 30 4.41 -7.52 -3.58
C PHE A 30 3.78 -8.88 -3.91
N SER A 31 2.97 -9.39 -2.99
CA SER A 31 2.22 -10.63 -3.18
C SER A 31 1.01 -10.38 -4.08
N THR A 32 0.77 -11.28 -5.05
CA THR A 32 -0.47 -11.23 -5.84
C THR A 32 -1.65 -11.90 -5.15
N GLY A 33 -1.42 -12.63 -4.05
CA GLY A 33 -2.41 -13.50 -3.41
C GLY A 33 -2.71 -14.80 -4.18
N LEU A 34 -2.18 -14.96 -5.39
CA LEU A 34 -2.38 -16.14 -6.23
C LEU A 34 -1.36 -17.21 -5.90
N HIS A 35 -1.79 -18.47 -5.97
CA HIS A 35 -0.98 -19.63 -5.60
C HIS A 35 -0.96 -20.65 -6.74
N THR A 36 0.16 -21.36 -6.88
CA THR A 36 0.31 -22.44 -7.86
C THR A 36 1.35 -23.46 -7.40
N SER A 37 1.23 -24.69 -7.91
CA SER A 37 2.28 -25.69 -7.80
C SER A 37 3.57 -25.20 -8.50
N PRO A 38 4.75 -25.42 -7.90
CA PRO A 38 6.04 -25.16 -8.56
C PRO A 38 6.24 -25.92 -9.86
N VAL A 39 5.62 -27.09 -10.01
CA VAL A 39 5.74 -27.95 -11.21
C VAL A 39 4.99 -27.34 -12.40
N ASP A 40 3.91 -26.62 -12.14
CA ASP A 40 3.08 -26.01 -13.17
C ASP A 40 3.56 -24.60 -13.55
N TRP A 41 4.48 -24.02 -12.79
CA TRP A 41 5.00 -22.69 -13.02
C TRP A 41 6.07 -22.66 -14.12
N GLN A 42 5.88 -21.78 -15.10
CA GLN A 42 6.83 -21.53 -16.17
C GLN A 42 7.64 -20.26 -15.87
N SER A 43 8.76 -20.41 -15.14
CA SER A 43 9.55 -19.27 -14.64
C SER A 43 10.04 -18.29 -15.70
N LYS A 44 10.32 -18.75 -16.92
CA LYS A 44 10.82 -17.89 -18.01
C LYS A 44 9.78 -16.87 -18.46
N ILE A 45 8.52 -17.27 -18.54
CA ILE A 45 7.41 -16.44 -19.00
C ILE A 45 6.57 -15.87 -17.85
N GLY A 46 6.73 -16.39 -16.63
CA GLY A 46 5.99 -15.94 -15.45
C GLY A 46 4.50 -16.29 -15.52
N ARG A 47 4.17 -17.51 -15.98
CA ARG A 47 2.80 -18.02 -16.15
C ARG A 47 2.68 -19.49 -15.77
N ILE A 48 1.47 -19.95 -15.53
CA ILE A 48 1.15 -21.36 -15.29
C ILE A 48 1.01 -22.09 -16.64
N LYS A 49 1.43 -23.37 -16.70
CA LYS A 49 1.19 -24.27 -17.84
C LYS A 49 -0.30 -24.35 -18.17
N VAL A 50 -0.66 -24.22 -19.45
CA VAL A 50 -2.07 -24.22 -19.90
C VAL A 50 -2.81 -25.51 -19.52
N ALA A 51 -2.10 -26.65 -19.49
CA ALA A 51 -2.66 -27.94 -19.10
C ALA A 51 -2.95 -28.08 -17.59
N ALA A 52 -2.47 -27.16 -16.75
CA ALA A 52 -2.67 -27.23 -15.31
C ALA A 52 -4.06 -26.74 -14.91
N ASN A 53 -4.59 -27.32 -13.82
CA ASN A 53 -5.86 -26.91 -13.27
C ASN A 53 -5.83 -25.42 -12.85
N ARG A 54 -6.91 -24.69 -13.13
CA ARG A 54 -7.05 -23.23 -12.89
C ARG A 54 -6.08 -22.33 -13.66
N ALA A 55 -5.27 -22.86 -14.60
CA ALA A 55 -4.28 -22.08 -15.33
C ALA A 55 -4.88 -20.86 -16.04
N ASN A 56 -6.02 -21.03 -16.72
CA ASN A 56 -6.69 -19.92 -17.42
C ASN A 56 -7.11 -18.80 -16.48
N ALA A 57 -7.75 -19.13 -15.35
CA ALA A 57 -8.20 -18.14 -14.38
C ALA A 57 -7.02 -17.37 -13.77
N VAL A 58 -5.99 -18.08 -13.31
CA VAL A 58 -4.81 -17.46 -12.68
C VAL A 58 -4.02 -16.64 -13.70
N ASN A 59 -3.75 -17.17 -14.89
CA ASN A 59 -3.03 -16.44 -15.94
C ASN A 59 -3.80 -15.19 -16.40
N HIS A 60 -5.13 -15.24 -16.42
CA HIS A 60 -5.95 -14.07 -16.70
C HIS A 60 -5.79 -13.00 -15.62
N GLN A 61 -5.82 -13.38 -14.34
CA GLN A 61 -5.59 -12.43 -13.24
C GLN A 61 -4.17 -11.84 -13.27
N LEU A 62 -3.14 -12.66 -13.51
CA LEU A 62 -1.76 -12.16 -13.68
C LEU A 62 -1.66 -11.15 -14.84
N SER A 63 -2.35 -11.42 -15.95
CA SER A 63 -2.37 -10.50 -17.10
C SER A 63 -3.14 -9.21 -16.80
N SER A 64 -4.18 -9.27 -15.96
CA SER A 64 -4.88 -8.08 -15.47
C SER A 64 -3.98 -7.21 -14.59
N ILE A 65 -3.19 -7.82 -13.71
CA ILE A 65 -2.19 -7.12 -12.89
C ILE A 65 -1.15 -6.43 -13.78
N ASP A 66 -0.60 -7.13 -14.77
CA ASP A 66 0.38 -6.56 -15.71
C ASP A 66 -0.22 -5.36 -16.47
N LYS A 67 -1.46 -5.48 -16.98
CA LYS A 67 -2.16 -4.38 -17.68
C LYS A 67 -2.37 -3.16 -16.78
N ARG A 68 -2.83 -3.37 -15.55
CA ARG A 68 -3.06 -2.28 -14.58
C ARG A 68 -1.77 -1.57 -14.19
N LEU A 69 -0.69 -2.33 -13.94
CA LEU A 69 0.62 -1.75 -13.64
C LEU A 69 1.17 -0.94 -14.82
N HIS A 70 0.96 -1.42 -16.05
CA HIS A 70 1.39 -0.70 -17.23
C HIS A 70 0.61 0.60 -17.41
N ALA A 71 -0.71 0.57 -17.25
CA ALA A 71 -1.53 1.79 -17.29
C ALA A 71 -1.14 2.80 -16.21
N LEU A 72 -0.85 2.33 -14.99
CA LEU A 72 -0.37 3.18 -13.90
C LEU A 72 0.99 3.80 -14.21
N TYR A 73 1.90 3.03 -14.80
CA TYR A 73 3.20 3.53 -15.24
C TYR A 73 3.07 4.63 -16.29
N GLU A 74 2.22 4.43 -17.30
CA GLU A 74 1.95 5.42 -18.35
C GLU A 74 1.32 6.71 -17.80
N LEU A 75 0.46 6.61 -16.78
CA LEU A 75 -0.10 7.76 -16.08
C LEU A 75 0.99 8.53 -15.33
N ALA A 76 1.77 7.82 -14.51
CA ALA A 76 2.87 8.41 -13.74
C ALA A 76 3.91 9.09 -14.64
N LEU A 77 4.16 8.55 -15.84
CA LEU A 77 5.10 9.14 -16.80
C LEU A 77 4.64 10.50 -17.35
N ARG A 78 3.33 10.76 -17.36
CA ARG A 78 2.76 12.04 -17.82
C ARG A 78 2.68 13.08 -16.72
N GLU A 79 2.39 12.65 -15.50
CA GLU A 79 2.01 13.53 -14.39
C GLU A 79 3.15 13.78 -13.40
N GLU A 80 4.11 12.85 -13.27
CA GLU A 80 5.10 12.86 -12.19
C GLU A 80 6.52 13.12 -12.72
N ASN A 81 7.30 13.88 -11.93
CA ASN A 81 8.69 14.20 -12.27
C ASN A 81 9.68 13.05 -12.01
N TYR A 82 9.31 12.07 -11.17
CA TYR A 82 10.19 10.96 -10.81
C TYR A 82 9.43 9.69 -10.44
N ILE A 83 9.71 8.59 -11.14
CA ILE A 83 9.06 7.29 -10.95
C ILE A 83 10.03 6.30 -10.32
N THR A 84 9.61 5.65 -9.25
CA THR A 84 10.32 4.54 -8.61
C THR A 84 9.49 3.27 -8.63
N ALA A 85 10.15 2.11 -8.45
CA ALA A 85 9.46 0.83 -8.32
C ALA A 85 8.55 0.80 -7.06
N GLU A 86 9.01 1.40 -5.97
CA GLU A 86 8.26 1.57 -4.71
C GLU A 86 6.98 2.39 -4.92
N TYR A 87 7.08 3.55 -5.58
CA TYR A 87 5.93 4.38 -5.90
C TYR A 87 4.87 3.62 -6.69
N LEU A 88 5.26 2.92 -7.77
CA LEU A 88 4.33 2.13 -8.58
C LEU A 88 3.67 0.99 -7.79
N LYS A 89 4.43 0.33 -6.90
CA LYS A 89 3.90 -0.70 -6.01
C LYS A 89 2.85 -0.11 -5.08
N GLU A 90 3.16 1.01 -4.42
CA GLU A 90 2.25 1.67 -3.49
C GLU A 90 0.99 2.11 -4.22
N GLN A 91 1.11 2.87 -5.32
CA GLN A 91 -0.04 3.29 -6.09
C GLN A 91 -0.90 2.11 -6.56
N PHE A 92 -0.30 1.01 -7.01
CA PHE A 92 -1.04 -0.19 -7.39
C PHE A 92 -1.83 -0.83 -6.23
N LEU A 93 -1.22 -0.92 -5.04
CA LEU A 93 -1.85 -1.52 -3.86
C LEU A 93 -2.96 -0.65 -3.27
N HIS A 94 -2.88 0.66 -3.45
CA HIS A 94 -3.90 1.62 -3.00
C HIS A 94 -4.93 1.95 -4.09
N GLN A 95 -4.70 1.53 -5.34
CA GLN A 95 -5.61 1.80 -6.46
C GLN A 95 -7.01 1.22 -6.20
N GLY A 96 -8.00 2.09 -6.06
CA GLY A 96 -9.40 1.75 -5.80
C GLY A 96 -9.78 1.71 -4.32
N LYS A 97 -8.85 2.00 -3.40
CA LYS A 97 -9.20 2.30 -2.01
C LYS A 97 -9.59 3.78 -1.89
N PRO A 98 -10.60 4.12 -1.08
CA PRO A 98 -10.86 5.52 -0.76
C PRO A 98 -9.60 6.09 -0.10
N THR A 99 -9.13 7.23 -0.60
CA THR A 99 -8.04 7.94 0.05
C THR A 99 -8.60 8.53 1.34
N PRO A 100 -8.12 8.13 2.54
CA PRO A 100 -8.69 8.59 3.80
C PRO A 100 -8.44 10.08 3.94
N THR A 101 -9.43 10.90 4.25
CA THR A 101 -9.27 12.36 4.40
C THR A 101 -8.21 12.71 5.48
N LEU A 102 -7.68 13.95 5.44
CA LEU A 102 -6.78 14.43 6.51
C LEU A 102 -7.41 14.32 7.90
N ILE A 103 -8.74 14.46 8.00
CA ILE A 103 -9.49 14.31 9.24
C ILE A 103 -9.48 12.84 9.71
N GLU A 104 -9.72 11.89 8.80
CA GLU A 104 -9.68 10.45 9.10
C GLU A 104 -8.27 10.00 9.51
N LEU A 105 -7.23 10.50 8.82
CA LEU A 105 -5.85 10.25 9.21
C LEU A 105 -5.58 10.75 10.63
N TYR A 106 -5.92 12.00 10.93
CA TYR A 106 -5.73 12.58 12.27
C TYR A 106 -6.51 11.79 13.33
N GLN A 107 -7.72 11.35 13.01
CA GLN A 107 -8.55 10.55 13.90
C GLN A 107 -7.89 9.22 14.24
N ALA A 108 -7.34 8.53 13.24
CA ALA A 108 -6.63 7.28 13.48
C ALA A 108 -5.37 7.48 14.34
N VAL A 109 -4.70 8.63 14.24
CA VAL A 109 -3.63 8.99 15.17
C VAL A 109 -4.16 9.06 16.61
N CYS A 110 -5.27 9.77 16.83
CA CYS A 110 -5.86 9.88 18.17
C CYS A 110 -6.19 8.49 18.76
N GLU A 111 -6.83 7.63 17.98
CA GLU A 111 -7.20 6.26 18.40
C GLU A 111 -5.97 5.41 18.74
N SER A 112 -4.91 5.50 17.93
CA SER A 112 -3.65 4.82 18.21
C SER A 112 -3.02 5.28 19.54
N LYS A 113 -3.05 6.59 19.83
CA LYS A 113 -2.52 7.14 21.09
C LYS A 113 -3.39 6.70 22.29
N GLU A 114 -4.69 6.56 22.11
CA GLU A 114 -5.61 6.02 23.13
C GLU A 114 -5.29 4.55 23.48
N VAL A 115 -5.00 3.70 22.48
CA VAL A 115 -4.60 2.29 22.70
C VAL A 115 -3.29 2.18 23.50
N LEU A 116 -2.39 3.16 23.35
CA LEU A 116 -1.11 3.25 24.06
C LEU A 116 -1.21 3.96 25.41
N GLN A 117 -2.39 4.47 25.78
CA GLN A 117 -2.61 5.17 27.04
C GLN A 117 -2.33 4.25 28.23
N GLY A 118 -1.50 4.72 29.15
CA GLY A 118 -1.13 3.96 30.36
C GLY A 118 -0.13 2.83 30.11
N LYS A 119 0.28 2.57 28.86
CA LYS A 119 1.40 1.69 28.51
C LYS A 119 2.67 2.50 28.28
N THR A 120 2.61 3.38 27.29
CA THR A 120 3.76 4.15 26.81
C THR A 120 3.45 5.64 26.71
N ILE A 121 2.16 6.00 26.73
CA ILE A 121 1.69 7.39 26.57
C ILE A 121 0.87 7.80 27.79
N GLY A 122 1.18 9.00 28.32
CA GLY A 122 0.48 9.59 29.45
C GLY A 122 -0.92 10.07 29.08
N LYS A 123 -1.84 10.06 30.06
CA LYS A 123 -3.23 10.53 29.87
C LYS A 123 -3.31 11.98 29.38
N ALA A 124 -2.39 12.84 29.83
CA ALA A 124 -2.32 14.24 29.41
C ALA A 124 -2.00 14.39 27.92
N THR A 125 -1.08 13.58 27.39
CA THR A 125 -0.71 13.58 25.97
C THR A 125 -1.88 13.13 25.09
N VAL A 126 -2.58 12.06 25.47
CA VAL A 126 -3.76 11.59 24.72
C VAL A 126 -4.85 12.66 24.68
N ARG A 127 -5.10 13.33 25.82
CA ARG A 127 -6.06 14.45 25.88
C ARG A 127 -5.64 15.61 24.97
N ALA A 128 -4.37 15.99 25.00
CA ALA A 128 -3.85 17.07 24.16
C ALA A 128 -4.09 16.79 22.67
N PHE A 129 -3.82 15.57 22.20
CA PHE A 129 -4.08 15.16 20.81
C PHE A 129 -5.58 15.17 20.46
N ARG A 130 -6.43 14.68 21.37
CA ARG A 130 -7.89 14.71 21.18
C ARG A 130 -8.40 16.15 21.09
N ASP A 131 -7.89 17.05 21.93
CA ASP A 131 -8.33 18.44 21.99
C ASP A 131 -7.84 19.23 20.77
N SER A 132 -6.60 18.99 20.31
CA SER A 132 -6.05 19.62 19.11
C SER A 132 -6.76 19.21 17.81
N ARG A 133 -7.49 18.07 17.79
CA ARG A 133 -8.31 17.65 16.64
C ARG A 133 -9.30 18.73 16.21
N LYS A 134 -9.93 19.44 17.17
CA LYS A 134 -10.90 20.50 16.86
C LYS A 134 -10.25 21.66 16.11
N SER A 135 -9.09 22.10 16.59
CA SER A 135 -8.31 23.16 15.96
C SER A 135 -7.80 22.75 14.58
N PHE A 136 -7.38 21.49 14.43
CA PHE A 136 -6.95 20.94 13.15
C PHE A 136 -8.08 20.91 12.12
N ILE A 137 -9.27 20.41 12.50
CA ILE A 137 -10.44 20.45 11.63
C ILE A 137 -10.76 21.89 11.25
N GLN A 138 -10.82 22.82 12.21
CA GLN A 138 -11.13 24.22 11.93
C GLN A 138 -10.12 24.87 10.98
N PHE A 139 -8.83 24.52 11.11
CA PHE A 139 -7.78 24.95 10.20
C PHE A 139 -8.02 24.43 8.78
N LEU A 140 -8.35 23.14 8.60
CA LEU A 140 -8.65 22.57 7.28
C LEU A 140 -9.85 23.23 6.62
N LYS A 141 -10.92 23.48 7.37
CA LYS A 141 -12.12 24.18 6.87
C LYS A 141 -11.80 25.60 6.39
N THR A 142 -11.02 26.33 7.20
CA THR A 142 -10.66 27.73 6.89
C THR A 142 -9.68 27.81 5.72
N SER A 143 -8.83 26.81 5.55
CA SER A 143 -7.83 26.77 4.48
C SER A 143 -8.35 26.17 3.17
N GLY A 144 -9.61 25.71 3.12
CA GLY A 144 -10.21 25.10 1.92
C GLY A 144 -9.61 23.74 1.55
N ASN A 145 -8.91 23.08 2.48
CA ASN A 145 -8.16 21.84 2.26
C ASN A 145 -8.87 20.61 2.83
N GLU A 146 -10.20 20.62 2.90
CA GLU A 146 -10.99 19.53 3.49
C GLU A 146 -10.74 18.19 2.76
N ASP A 147 -10.42 18.24 1.46
CA ASP A 147 -10.22 17.08 0.57
C ASP A 147 -8.79 16.92 0.03
N CYS A 148 -7.85 17.77 0.44
CA CYS A 148 -6.52 17.84 -0.19
C CYS A 148 -5.57 16.77 0.34
N LEU A 149 -5.73 15.54 -0.17
CA LEU A 149 -4.64 14.56 -0.21
C LEU A 149 -4.12 14.28 -1.61
N SER A 150 -4.80 14.74 -2.67
CA SER A 150 -4.31 14.56 -4.04
C SER A 150 -2.94 15.20 -4.30
N ALA A 151 -2.50 16.14 -3.46
CA ALA A 151 -1.24 16.86 -3.59
C ALA A 151 -0.20 16.54 -2.51
N ILE A 152 -0.53 15.64 -1.57
CA ILE A 152 0.37 15.33 -0.46
C ILE A 152 1.15 14.06 -0.83
N SER A 153 2.39 14.25 -1.26
CA SER A 153 3.30 13.14 -1.56
C SER A 153 3.39 12.18 -0.37
N PHE A 154 3.62 10.90 -0.65
CA PHE A 154 3.81 9.86 0.39
C PHE A 154 4.85 10.28 1.46
N SER A 155 5.85 11.10 1.05
CA SER A 155 6.83 11.68 1.97
C SER A 155 6.24 12.57 3.05
N PHE A 156 5.12 13.27 2.81
CA PHE A 156 4.48 14.10 3.82
C PHE A 156 3.60 13.28 4.77
N ALA A 157 2.99 12.18 4.32
CA ALA A 157 2.35 11.22 5.24
C ALA A 157 3.40 10.61 6.19
N ASP A 158 4.59 10.27 5.67
CA ASP A 158 5.73 9.87 6.48
C ASP A 158 6.26 11.02 7.36
N CYS A 159 6.31 12.27 6.87
CA CYS A 159 6.67 13.42 7.71
C CYS A 159 5.62 13.70 8.79
N LEU A 160 4.32 13.47 8.53
CA LEU A 160 3.26 13.56 9.54
C LEU A 160 3.41 12.43 10.55
N ALA A 161 3.76 11.22 10.09
CA ALA A 161 4.08 10.09 10.96
C ALA A 161 5.28 10.39 11.86
N ILE A 162 6.35 10.94 11.31
CA ILE A 162 7.58 11.30 12.02
C ILE A 162 7.33 12.46 13.00
N SER A 163 6.60 13.51 12.57
CA SER A 163 6.30 14.67 13.43
C SER A 163 5.30 14.38 14.54
N LEU A 164 4.42 13.39 14.37
CA LEU A 164 3.47 12.93 15.39
C LEU A 164 3.99 11.69 16.16
N SER A 165 5.23 11.26 15.93
CA SER A 165 5.86 10.06 16.50
C SER A 165 4.97 8.82 16.39
N ILE A 166 4.57 8.48 15.17
CA ILE A 166 3.73 7.34 14.80
C ILE A 166 4.64 6.24 14.25
N SER A 167 4.45 5.00 14.72
CA SER A 167 5.16 3.84 14.17
C SER A 167 4.68 3.56 12.74
N SER A 168 5.58 3.23 11.81
CA SER A 168 5.25 2.97 10.39
C SER A 168 4.16 1.91 10.19
N GLU A 169 4.02 0.98 11.13
CA GLU A 169 2.98 -0.05 11.18
C GLU A 169 1.55 0.52 11.30
N ILE A 170 1.38 1.66 12.00
CA ILE A 170 0.07 2.31 12.17
C ILE A 170 -0.33 3.03 10.89
N LEU A 171 0.62 3.68 10.20
CA LEU A 171 0.36 4.31 8.89
C LEU A 171 -0.15 3.27 7.88
N LEU A 172 0.51 2.10 7.85
CA LEU A 172 0.10 0.97 7.03
C LEU A 172 -1.29 0.44 7.40
N SER A 173 -1.69 0.48 8.67
CA SER A 173 -3.04 0.04 9.09
C SER A 173 -4.15 0.98 8.64
N VAL A 174 -3.87 2.30 8.61
CA VAL A 174 -4.85 3.33 8.24
C VAL A 174 -5.00 3.46 6.73
N THR A 175 -3.93 3.23 5.97
CA THR A 175 -4.01 3.13 4.51
C THR A 175 -4.51 1.78 4.00
N CYS A 176 -4.64 0.78 4.89
CA CYS A 176 -5.09 -0.56 4.55
C CYS A 176 -6.56 -0.89 4.89
N ALA A 177 -7.22 -0.13 5.75
CA ALA A 177 -8.65 -0.22 6.03
C ALA A 177 -9.50 0.42 4.91
#